data_AF-A0A9X2FWN6-F1
#
_entry.id   AF-A0A9X2FWN6-F1
#
_cell.length_a   1.000
_cell.length_b   1.000
_cell.length_c   1.000
_cell.angle_alpha   90.00
_cell.angle_beta   90.00
_cell.angle_gamma   90.00
#
_symmetry.space_group_name_H-M   'P 1'
#
loop_
_entity.id
_entity.type
_entity.pdbx_description
1 polymer ?
#
loop_
_entity_poly.entity_id
_entity_poly.type
_entity_poly.pdbx_seq_one_letter_code
_entity_poly.pdbx_strand_id
1 'polypeptide(L)'
;MIQKGIIAFLSVLAIASCGESNEAKVESESQEKDTYNRCVSLGVQYFKEIGSYPTLKSTPDAGRDAIEVARERCESAPETAFR
;
A
#
# COMPACT_ATOMS: atom_id res chain seq x y z
N MET A 1 10.10 48.44 -50.42
CA MET A 1 9.68 48.08 -49.04
C MET A 1 9.35 46.60 -49.05
N ILE A 2 10.26 45.77 -48.52
CA ILE A 2 10.09 44.33 -48.43
C ILE A 2 10.20 44.01 -46.95
N GLN A 3 9.07 43.77 -46.29
CA GLN A 3 9.09 43.06 -45.02
C GLN A 3 8.21 41.82 -45.18
N LYS A 4 8.93 40.74 -45.51
CA LYS A 4 8.47 39.36 -45.59
C LYS A 4 7.98 38.94 -44.20
N GLY A 5 6.80 38.33 -44.17
CA GLY A 5 6.25 37.67 -43.00
C GLY A 5 4.74 37.57 -43.23
N ILE A 6 4.09 36.43 -43.16
CA ILE A 6 4.35 35.25 -42.34
C ILE A 6 3.73 34.07 -43.11
N ILE A 7 4.56 33.12 -43.54
CA ILE A 7 4.14 31.74 -43.78
C ILE A 7 5.02 30.90 -42.86
N ALA A 8 4.44 30.38 -41.79
CA ALA A 8 4.91 29.20 -41.10
C ALA A 8 3.68 28.61 -40.38
N PHE A 9 3.11 27.54 -40.93
CA PHE A 9 3.40 26.17 -40.49
C PHE A 9 2.94 25.97 -39.04
N LEU A 10 1.73 25.43 -38.86
CA LEU A 10 1.43 23.99 -38.87
C LEU A 10 1.41 23.44 -37.43
N SER A 11 0.21 23.00 -37.08
CA SER A 11 -0.04 21.76 -36.33
C SER A 11 0.56 21.62 -34.94
N VAL A 12 -0.32 21.82 -33.95
CA VAL A 12 -0.71 20.80 -32.98
C VAL A 12 0.20 19.55 -32.97
N LEU A 13 1.20 19.54 -32.11
CA LEU A 13 1.57 18.35 -31.35
C LEU A 13 1.25 18.69 -29.89
N ALA A 14 0.01 18.43 -29.44
CA ALA A 14 -0.34 17.14 -28.84
C ALA A 14 0.69 16.77 -27.76
N ILE A 15 0.43 17.24 -26.55
CA ILE A 15 1.10 16.84 -25.32
C ILE A 15 0.67 15.40 -25.02
N ALA A 16 1.18 14.44 -25.78
CA ALA A 16 1.10 13.03 -25.44
C ALA A 16 2.42 12.63 -24.76
N SER A 17 2.73 13.28 -23.64
CA SER A 17 3.70 12.71 -22.70
C SER A 17 2.94 11.74 -21.81
N CYS A 18 2.71 10.52 -22.32
CA CYS A 18 2.41 9.36 -21.49
C CYS A 18 3.65 9.05 -20.65
N GLY A 19 3.78 9.71 -19.50
CA GLY A 19 4.59 9.27 -18.38
C GLY A 19 3.65 9.16 -17.18
N GLU A 20 3.10 8.01 -16.78
CA GLU A 20 3.40 6.66 -17.23
C GLU A 20 4.47 5.97 -16.39
N SER A 21 5.18 6.64 -15.47
CA SER A 21 6.15 5.96 -14.60
C SER A 21 6.71 6.87 -13.51
N ASN A 22 6.24 6.72 -12.27
CA ASN A 22 7.01 6.74 -11.00
C ASN A 22 6.14 7.20 -9.82
N GLU A 23 5.23 8.15 -10.00
CA GLU A 23 4.44 8.71 -8.88
C GLU A 23 3.38 7.72 -8.36
N ALA A 24 2.65 7.05 -9.27
CA ALA A 24 1.67 6.03 -8.92
C ALA A 24 2.29 4.80 -8.22
N LYS A 25 3.55 4.48 -8.52
CA LYS A 25 4.24 3.33 -7.90
C LYS A 25 4.59 3.63 -6.45
N VAL A 26 5.13 4.82 -6.17
CA VAL A 26 5.44 5.26 -4.81
C VAL A 26 4.18 5.38 -3.97
N GLU A 27 3.08 5.88 -4.55
CA GLU A 27 1.81 5.95 -3.85
C GLU A 27 1.26 4.54 -3.52
N SER A 28 1.30 3.61 -4.47
CA SER A 28 0.84 2.23 -4.24
C SER A 28 1.64 1.50 -3.15
N GLU A 29 2.97 1.65 -3.14
CA GLU A 29 3.84 1.03 -2.13
C GLU A 29 3.60 1.63 -0.73
N SER A 30 3.24 2.92 -0.65
CA SER A 30 2.88 3.55 0.63
C SER A 30 1.54 3.04 1.17
N GLN A 31 0.54 2.89 0.30
CA GLN A 31 -0.78 2.39 0.67
C GLN A 31 -0.73 0.92 1.13
N GLU A 32 0.09 0.08 0.48
CA GLU A 32 0.29 -1.31 0.87
C GLU A 32 0.91 -1.41 2.28
N LYS A 33 1.94 -0.60 2.56
CA LYS A 33 2.57 -0.53 3.89
C LYS A 33 1.61 -0.06 4.98
N ASP A 34 0.81 0.96 4.69
CA ASP A 34 -0.16 1.48 5.65
C ASP A 34 -1.25 0.45 5.96
N THR A 35 -1.70 -0.29 4.94
CA THR A 35 -2.68 -1.37 5.08
C THR A 35 -2.12 -2.51 5.93
N TYR A 36 -0.87 -2.92 5.66
CA TYR A 36 -0.18 -3.93 6.45
C TYR A 36 0.01 -3.50 7.92
N ASN A 37 0.51 -2.27 8.15
CA ASN A 37 0.74 -1.76 9.51
C ASN A 37 -0.56 -1.67 10.31
N ARG A 38 -1.64 -1.22 9.67
CA ARG A 38 -2.97 -1.19 10.26
C ARG A 38 -3.45 -2.60 10.62
N CYS A 39 -3.27 -3.57 9.73
CA CYS A 39 -3.61 -4.97 9.97
C CYS A 39 -2.90 -5.52 11.20
N VAL A 40 -1.58 -5.31 11.32
CA VAL A 40 -0.79 -5.80 12.46
C VAL A 40 -1.26 -5.15 13.76
N SER A 41 -1.55 -3.84 13.74
CA SER A 41 -2.08 -3.13 14.90
C SER A 41 -3.42 -3.71 15.37
N LEU A 42 -4.34 -4.00 14.45
CA LEU A 42 -5.61 -4.66 14.74
C LEU A 42 -5.42 -6.07 15.29
N GLY A 43 -4.50 -6.86 14.73
CA GLY A 43 -4.18 -8.20 15.23
C GLY A 43 -3.65 -8.18 16.67
N VAL A 44 -2.74 -7.25 16.98
CA VAL A 44 -2.23 -7.07 18.35
C VAL A 44 -3.35 -6.65 19.30
N GLN A 45 -4.24 -5.75 18.87
CA GLN A 45 -5.41 -5.34 19.67
C GLN A 45 -6.35 -6.52 19.93
N TYR A 46 -6.71 -7.27 18.89
CA TYR A 46 -7.52 -8.49 19.00
C TYR A 46 -6.94 -9.47 20.02
N PHE A 47 -5.63 -9.78 19.93
CA PHE A 47 -4.98 -10.69 20.87
C PHE A 47 -4.97 -10.17 22.30
N LYS A 48 -4.85 -8.85 22.51
CA LYS A 48 -5.01 -8.24 23.84
C LYS A 48 -6.44 -8.39 24.37
N GLU A 49 -7.44 -8.13 23.53
CA GLU A 49 -8.86 -8.21 23.91
C GLU A 49 -9.27 -9.63 24.32
N ILE A 50 -8.79 -10.65 23.62
CA ILE A 50 -9.04 -12.05 23.98
C ILE A 50 -8.10 -12.58 25.08
N GLY A 51 -7.24 -11.72 25.65
CA GLY A 51 -6.30 -12.08 26.72
C GLY A 51 -5.21 -13.07 26.28
N SER A 52 -4.89 -13.13 24.99
CA SER A 52 -3.87 -13.99 24.37
C SER A 52 -2.64 -13.19 23.92
N TYR A 53 -2.27 -12.15 24.67
CA TYR A 53 -1.05 -11.35 24.46
C TYR A 53 -0.19 -11.38 25.74
N PRO A 54 1.16 -11.43 25.67
CA PRO A 54 2.00 -11.40 24.46
C PRO A 54 2.12 -12.76 23.75
N THR A 55 1.74 -13.84 24.42
CA THR A 55 1.82 -15.20 23.88
C THR A 55 0.43 -15.77 23.71
N LEU A 56 0.18 -16.40 22.57
CA LEU A 56 -1.11 -16.98 22.24
C LEU A 56 -1.42 -18.18 23.14
N LYS A 57 -2.67 -18.28 23.58
CA LYS A 57 -3.15 -19.34 24.47
C LYS A 57 -3.93 -20.44 23.76
N SER A 58 -4.43 -20.13 22.56
CA SER A 58 -5.33 -21.00 21.80
C SER A 58 -4.60 -21.73 20.69
N THR A 59 -4.92 -23.01 20.52
CA THR A 59 -4.47 -23.80 19.37
C THR A 59 -5.07 -23.25 18.06
N PRO A 60 -4.38 -23.36 16.91
CA PRO A 60 -3.12 -24.08 16.69
C PRO A 60 -1.86 -23.29 17.10
N ASP A 61 -1.97 -21.99 17.30
CA ASP A 61 -0.82 -21.10 17.50
C ASP A 61 -0.40 -20.97 18.99
N ALA A 62 -0.84 -21.88 19.87
CA ALA A 62 -0.57 -21.80 21.30
C ALA A 62 0.94 -21.78 21.57
N GLY A 63 1.40 -20.85 22.41
CA GLY A 63 2.81 -20.65 22.74
C GLY A 63 3.57 -19.75 21.75
N ARG A 64 2.97 -19.35 20.63
CA ARG A 64 3.60 -18.42 19.67
C ARG A 64 3.45 -16.97 20.11
N ASP A 65 4.37 -16.13 19.65
CA ASP A 65 4.31 -14.69 19.85
C ASP A 65 3.14 -14.07 19.07
N ALA A 66 2.31 -13.28 19.76
CA ALA A 66 1.11 -12.70 19.18
C ALA A 66 1.43 -11.69 18.05
N ILE A 67 2.58 -11.00 18.12
CA ILE A 67 3.01 -10.06 17.08
C ILE A 67 3.48 -10.83 15.85
N GLU A 68 4.27 -11.89 16.03
CA GLU A 68 4.70 -12.77 14.94
C GLU A 68 3.51 -13.33 14.17
N VAL A 69 2.52 -13.90 14.87
CA VAL A 69 1.31 -14.44 14.23
C VAL A 69 0.47 -13.35 13.56
N ALA A 70 0.36 -12.17 14.17
CA ALA A 70 -0.32 -11.05 13.53
C ALA A 70 0.36 -10.66 12.21
N ARG A 71 1.69 -10.58 12.19
CA ARG A 71 2.47 -10.27 10.99
C ARG A 71 2.28 -11.31 9.89
N GLU A 72 2.41 -12.60 10.20
CA GLU A 72 2.24 -13.68 9.20
C GLU A 72 0.86 -13.65 8.55
N ARG A 73 -0.19 -13.43 9.34
CA ARG A 73 -1.56 -13.33 8.83
C ARG A 73 -1.75 -12.09 7.96
N CYS A 74 -1.15 -10.96 8.35
CA CYS A 74 -1.20 -9.72 7.58
C CYS A 74 -0.32 -9.74 6.33
N GLU A 75 0.78 -10.50 6.30
CA GLU A 75 1.57 -10.75 5.09
C GLU A 75 0.76 -11.55 4.07
N SER A 76 -0.12 -12.44 4.54
CA SER A 76 -0.98 -13.27 3.68
C SER A 76 -2.24 -12.56 3.21
N ALA A 77 -2.91 -11.81 4.10
CA ALA A 77 -4.22 -11.21 3.82
C ALA A 77 -4.46 -9.93 4.67
N PRO A 78 -3.77 -8.81 4.36
CA PRO A 78 -3.78 -7.61 5.20
C PRO A 78 -5.15 -6.95 5.34
N GLU A 79 -6.06 -7.14 4.39
CA GLU A 79 -7.39 -6.53 4.42
C GLU A 79 -8.43 -7.31 5.26
N THR A 80 -8.18 -8.60 5.53
CA THR A 80 -9.20 -9.51 6.09
C THR A 80 -8.73 -10.31 7.30
N ALA A 81 -7.45 -10.28 7.65
CA ALA A 81 -6.90 -11.11 8.72
C ALA A 81 -7.53 -10.86 10.11
N PHE A 82 -7.97 -9.62 10.40
CA PHE A 82 -8.47 -9.18 11.72
C PHE A 82 -9.62 -8.17 11.61
N ARG A 83 -10.45 -8.29 10.57
CA ARG A 83 -11.55 -7.37 10.28
C ARG A 83 -12.86 -7.75 10.97
#